data_AF-A0A965I8A8-F1
#
_entry.id   AF-A0A965I8A8-F1
#
_cell.length_a   1.000
_cell.length_b   1.000
_cell.length_c   1.000
_cell.angle_alpha   90.00
_cell.angle_beta   90.00
_cell.angle_gamma   90.00
#
_symmetry.space_group_name_H-M   'P 1'
#
loop_
_entity.id
_entity.type
_entity.pdbx_description
1 polymer ?
#
loop_
_entity_poly.entity_id
_entity_poly.type
_entity_poly.pdbx_seq_one_letter_code
_entity_poly.pdbx_strand_id
1 'polypeptide(L)'
;MKKKDEFWTWYDEVQGKLNHRAATFRKMIEHLDTFEQPITIVETGCARQKDAWLGDGCSTVLFDKYVTVRNDGSNVKTVDLSAQAVAVCKTLVSDKVEVVQSDSV
;
A
#
# COMPACT_ATOMS: atom_id res chain seq x y z
N MET A 1 8.03 -14.30 11.75
CA MET A 1 8.89 -13.26 12.38
C MET A 1 9.80 -12.58 11.37
N LYS A 2 10.83 -13.24 10.80
CA LYS A 2 11.84 -12.59 9.90
C LYS A 2 11.30 -11.71 8.75
N LYS A 3 10.16 -12.06 8.15
CA LYS A 3 9.56 -11.26 7.07
C LYS A 3 8.97 -9.94 7.57
N LYS A 4 8.33 -9.91 8.75
CA LYS A 4 7.75 -8.68 9.31
C LYS A 4 8.83 -7.62 9.56
N ASP A 5 10.00 -8.06 10.02
CA ASP A 5 11.14 -7.20 10.28
C ASP A 5 11.66 -6.50 9.01
N GLU A 6 11.58 -7.16 7.84
CA GLU A 6 11.96 -6.56 6.55
C GLU A 6 11.03 -5.39 6.18
N PHE A 7 9.72 -5.56 6.35
CA PHE A 7 8.76 -4.49 6.08
C PHE A 7 9.01 -3.29 6.98
N TRP A 8 9.16 -3.52 8.30
CA TRP A 8 9.34 -2.43 9.26
C TRP A 8 10.67 -1.69 9.07
N THR A 9 11.73 -2.40 8.70
CA THR A 9 13.01 -1.78 8.32
C THR A 9 12.82 -0.83 7.14
N TRP A 10 12.15 -1.28 6.07
CA TRP A 10 11.84 -0.44 4.92
C TRP A 10 10.89 0.72 5.28
N TYR A 11 9.88 0.46 6.12
CA TYR A 11 8.94 1.49 6.58
C TYR A 11 9.67 2.62 7.30
N ASP A 12 10.64 2.28 8.16
CA ASP A 12 11.39 3.26 8.91
C ASP A 12 12.25 4.17 8.02
N GLU A 13 12.68 3.70 6.83
CA GLU A 13 13.37 4.50 5.82
C GLU A 13 12.45 5.50 5.10
N VAL A 14 11.16 5.18 4.92
CA VAL A 14 10.22 6.00 4.16
C VAL A 14 9.30 6.87 5.03
N GLN A 15 9.10 6.52 6.31
CA GLN A 15 8.12 7.17 7.18
C GLN A 15 8.34 8.68 7.34
N GLY A 16 9.60 9.14 7.28
CA GLY A 16 9.93 10.57 7.35
C GLY A 16 9.32 11.38 6.21
N LYS A 17 8.97 10.74 5.09
CA LYS A 17 8.32 11.37 3.94
C LYS A 17 6.79 11.45 4.06
N LEU A 18 6.19 10.73 5.00
CA LEU A 18 4.72 10.64 5.19
C LEU A 18 4.15 11.77 6.07
N ASN A 19 4.99 12.58 6.72
CA ASN A 19 4.60 13.66 7.63
C ASN A 19 3.56 13.17 8.68
N HIS A 20 2.46 13.90 8.89
CA HIS A 20 1.44 13.57 9.87
C HIS A 20 0.74 12.21 9.63
N ARG A 21 0.84 11.61 8.43
CA ARG A 21 0.25 10.30 8.12
C ARG A 21 1.08 9.13 8.64
N ALA A 22 2.37 9.34 8.95
CA ALA A 22 3.25 8.27 9.42
C ALA A 22 2.70 7.57 10.67
N ALA A 23 2.17 8.34 11.62
CA ALA A 23 1.66 7.78 12.87
C ALA A 23 0.41 6.91 12.66
N THR A 24 -0.48 7.28 11.74
CA THR A 24 -1.71 6.52 11.47
C THR A 24 -1.45 5.31 10.59
N PHE A 25 -0.57 5.41 9.58
CA PHE A 25 -0.12 4.24 8.80
C PHE A 25 0.53 3.20 9.70
N ARG A 26 1.42 3.61 10.60
CA ARG A 26 2.06 2.71 11.56
C ARG A 26 1.04 1.92 12.38
N LYS A 27 0.09 2.61 13.02
CA LYS A 27 -0.95 1.96 13.83
C LYS A 27 -1.79 0.96 13.04
N MET A 28 -2.16 1.32 11.81
CA MET A 28 -2.92 0.42 10.94
C MET A 28 -2.12 -0.83 10.60
N ILE A 29 -0.85 -0.70 10.22
CA ILE A 29 -0.01 -1.84 9.84
C ILE A 29 0.33 -2.72 11.06
N GLU A 30 0.60 -2.12 12.22
CA GLU A 30 0.74 -2.85 13.49
C GLU A 30 -0.50 -3.69 13.80
N HIS A 31 -1.70 -3.17 13.51
CA HIS A 31 -2.93 -3.94 13.62
C HIS A 31 -3.01 -5.06 12.58
N LEU A 32 -2.64 -4.81 11.31
CA LEU A 32 -2.59 -5.85 10.27
C LEU A 32 -1.59 -6.98 10.61
N ASP A 33 -0.53 -6.68 11.36
CA ASP A 33 0.42 -7.67 11.84
C ASP A 33 -0.16 -8.63 12.87
N THR A 34 -1.33 -8.35 13.45
CA THR A 34 -2.01 -9.28 14.36
C THR A 34 -2.71 -10.43 13.63
N PHE A 35 -2.91 -10.33 12.31
CA PHE A 35 -3.53 -11.40 11.52
C PHE A 35 -2.48 -12.37 10.97
N GLU A 36 -2.67 -13.65 11.28
CA GLU A 36 -1.80 -14.74 10.83
C GLU A 36 -2.17 -15.25 9.43
N GLN A 37 -3.46 -15.22 9.09
CA GLN A 37 -3.96 -15.57 7.77
C GLN A 37 -3.65 -14.51 6.69
N PRO A 38 -3.69 -14.88 5.40
CA PRO A 38 -3.55 -13.92 4.31
C PRO A 38 -4.63 -12.83 4.37
N ILE A 39 -4.24 -11.60 4.02
CA ILE A 39 -5.12 -10.42 4.05
C ILE A 39 -5.35 -9.92 2.63
N THR A 40 -6.59 -9.56 2.32
CA THR A 40 -6.92 -8.71 1.16
C THR A 40 -7.21 -7.31 1.65
N ILE A 41 -6.37 -6.35 1.24
CA ILE A 41 -6.58 -4.92 1.51
C ILE A 41 -7.40 -4.36 0.35
N VAL A 42 -8.53 -3.70 0.64
CA VAL A 42 -9.35 -3.02 -0.37
C VAL A 42 -9.27 -1.52 -0.13
N GLU A 43 -8.89 -0.77 -1.16
CA GLU A 43 -8.70 0.68 -1.13
C GLU A 43 -9.52 1.36 -2.23
N THR A 44 -10.14 2.50 -1.90
CA THR A 44 -10.72 3.42 -2.89
C THR A 44 -9.77 4.60 -3.11
N GLY A 45 -9.43 4.87 -4.36
CA GLY A 45 -8.32 5.74 -4.74
C GLY A 45 -7.01 4.96 -4.86
N CYS A 46 -6.14 5.35 -5.80
CA CYS A 46 -4.84 4.72 -5.99
C CYS A 46 -3.68 5.73 -6.02
N ALA A 47 -2.44 5.24 -5.96
CA ALA A 47 -1.25 6.09 -6.12
C ALA A 47 -1.28 6.84 -7.47
N ARG A 48 -1.19 8.18 -7.42
CA ARG A 48 -1.37 9.06 -8.59
C ARG A 48 -0.07 9.41 -9.31
N GLN A 49 1.04 9.38 -8.59
CA GLN A 49 2.35 9.75 -9.10
C GLN A 49 3.46 9.09 -8.27
N LYS A 50 4.63 8.92 -8.88
CA LYS A 50 5.80 8.36 -8.22
C LYS A 50 6.32 9.33 -7.14
N ASP A 51 6.71 8.79 -5.99
CA ASP A 51 7.40 9.50 -4.91
C ASP A 51 6.65 10.69 -4.25
N ALA A 52 5.34 10.83 -4.44
CA ALA A 52 4.53 11.86 -3.78
C ALA A 52 4.10 11.52 -2.35
N TRP A 53 5.02 10.99 -1.56
CA TRP A 53 4.82 10.57 -0.18
C TRP A 53 4.26 11.69 0.71
N LEU A 54 4.76 12.92 0.57
CA LEU A 54 4.35 14.05 1.40
C LEU A 54 2.90 14.50 1.12
N GLY A 55 2.52 14.52 -0.16
CA GLY A 55 1.20 14.98 -0.61
C GLY A 55 0.15 13.88 -0.56
N ASP A 56 0.41 12.78 -1.28
CA ASP A 56 -0.56 11.73 -1.59
C ASP A 56 -0.44 10.53 -0.65
N GLY A 57 0.62 10.44 0.16
CA GLY A 57 0.86 9.34 1.10
C GLY A 57 1.29 8.02 0.44
N CYS A 58 1.04 7.84 -0.87
CA CYS A 58 1.40 6.65 -1.66
C CYS A 58 0.98 5.33 -0.99
N SER A 59 -0.21 5.31 -0.39
CA SER A 59 -0.77 4.16 0.35
C SER A 59 -0.74 2.86 -0.45
N THR A 60 -1.11 2.89 -1.74
CA THR A 60 -1.09 1.69 -2.58
C THR A 60 0.31 1.06 -2.69
N VAL A 61 1.38 1.87 -2.77
CA VAL A 61 2.78 1.38 -2.82
C VAL A 61 3.20 0.80 -1.46
N LEU A 62 2.77 1.43 -0.37
CA LEU A 62 3.01 0.94 0.98
C LEU A 62 2.30 -0.40 1.21
N PHE A 63 1.04 -0.53 0.79
CA PHE A 63 0.29 -1.78 0.88
C PHE A 63 0.87 -2.88 0.00
N ASP A 64 1.30 -2.54 -1.22
CA ASP A 64 1.99 -3.47 -2.13
C ASP A 64 3.26 -4.05 -1.46
N LYS A 65 4.13 -3.18 -0.92
CA LYS A 65 5.33 -3.63 -0.21
C LYS A 65 4.99 -4.49 1.00
N TYR A 66 3.95 -4.13 1.76
CA TYR A 66 3.48 -4.91 2.91
C TYR A 66 3.06 -6.33 2.52
N VAL A 67 2.13 -6.48 1.57
CA VAL A 67 1.64 -7.81 1.15
C VAL A 67 2.73 -8.62 0.42
N THR A 68 3.61 -7.94 -0.31
CA THR A 68 4.77 -8.56 -0.97
C THR A 68 5.72 -9.17 0.04
N VAL A 69 6.03 -8.46 1.14
CA VAL A 69 6.93 -8.97 2.18
C VAL A 69 6.27 -10.11 2.96
N ARG A 70 4.96 -10.03 3.26
CA ARG A 70 4.23 -11.15 3.87
C ARG A 70 4.39 -12.43 3.06
N ASN A 71 4.21 -12.33 1.73
CA ASN A 71 4.38 -13.43 0.78
C ASN A 71 3.70 -14.73 1.27
N ASP A 72 2.43 -14.60 1.65
CA ASP A 72 1.58 -15.66 2.22
C ASP A 72 0.26 -15.85 1.43
N GLY A 73 0.09 -15.12 0.32
CA GLY A 73 -1.16 -15.03 -0.44
C GLY A 73 -1.93 -13.73 -0.24
N SER A 74 -1.47 -12.85 0.65
CA SER A 74 -2.01 -11.51 0.82
C SER A 74 -1.93 -10.71 -0.50
N ASN A 75 -2.90 -9.83 -0.72
CA ASN A 75 -3.03 -9.02 -1.93
C ASN A 75 -3.73 -7.68 -1.65
N VAL A 76 -3.70 -6.79 -2.64
CA VAL A 76 -4.36 -5.48 -2.61
C VAL A 76 -5.31 -5.37 -3.79
N LYS A 77 -6.48 -4.78 -3.57
CA LYS A 77 -7.41 -4.35 -4.61
C LYS A 77 -7.61 -2.85 -4.46
N THR A 78 -7.35 -2.11 -5.53
CA THR A 78 -7.57 -0.66 -5.57
C THR A 78 -8.46 -0.28 -6.74
N VAL A 79 -9.38 0.64 -6.50
CA VAL A 79 -10.28 1.19 -7.52
C VAL A 79 -10.11 2.70 -7.58
N ASP A 80 -9.93 3.25 -8.78
CA ASP A 80 -9.90 4.70 -9.00
C ASP A 80 -10.67 5.06 -10.28
N LEU A 81 -11.39 6.19 -10.24
CA LEU A 81 -12.14 6.69 -11.39
C LEU A 81 -11.22 7.21 -12.49
N SER A 82 -10.04 7.72 -12.13
CA SER A 82 -9.12 8.37 -13.06
C SER A 82 -8.31 7.34 -13.84
N ALA A 83 -8.55 7.24 -15.15
CA ALA A 83 -7.74 6.42 -16.06
C ALA A 83 -6.23 6.75 -15.98
N GLN A 84 -5.90 8.02 -15.79
CA GLN A 84 -4.51 8.47 -15.63
C GLN A 84 -3.89 7.92 -14.33
N ALA A 85 -4.60 8.04 -13.21
CA ALA A 85 -4.10 7.51 -11.93
C ALA A 85 -3.93 5.99 -12.00
N VAL A 86 -4.90 5.28 -12.60
CA VAL A 86 -4.83 3.82 -12.80
C VAL A 86 -3.61 3.44 -13.65
N ALA A 87 -3.38 4.14 -14.77
CA ALA A 87 -2.23 3.87 -15.63
C ALA A 87 -0.91 4.09 -14.88
N VAL A 88 -0.79 5.17 -14.11
CA VAL A 88 0.41 5.44 -13.31
C VAL A 88 0.58 4.40 -12.22
N CYS A 89 -0.47 4.11 -11.44
CA CYS A 89 -0.41 3.16 -10.33
C CYS A 89 0.08 1.78 -10.79
N LYS A 90 -0.38 1.28 -11.95
CA LYS A 90 0.08 0.02 -12.53
C LYS A 90 1.58 -0.04 -12.81
N THR A 91 2.25 1.11 -12.97
CA THR A 91 3.71 1.17 -13.14
C THR A 91 4.48 1.18 -11.82
N LEU A 92 3.80 1.42 -10.70
CA LEU A 92 4.40 1.61 -9.37
C LEU A 92 4.30 0.39 -8.46
N VAL A 93 3.45 -0.57 -8.81
CA VAL A 93 3.08 -1.70 -7.95
C VAL A 93 3.36 -3.04 -8.62
N SER A 94 3.51 -4.08 -7.80
CA SER A 94 3.69 -5.46 -8.23
C SER A 94 2.39 -6.11 -8.74
N ASP A 95 2.50 -7.39 -9.15
CA ASP A 95 1.37 -8.23 -9.51
C ASP A 95 0.47 -8.63 -8.31
N LYS A 96 0.85 -8.26 -7.08
CA LYS A 96 0.02 -8.42 -5.87
C LYS A 96 -1.10 -7.39 -5.76
N VAL A 97 -1.10 -6.37 -6.62
CA VAL A 97 -2.12 -5.31 -6.63
C VAL A 97 -2.99 -5.40 -7.87
N GLU A 98 -4.28 -5.63 -7.65
CA GLU A 98 -5.30 -5.49 -8.68
C GLU A 98 -5.73 -4.02 -8.76
N VAL A 99 -5.36 -3.34 -9.85
CA VAL A 99 -5.71 -1.92 -10.09
C VAL A 99 -6.85 -1.84 -11.12
N VAL A 100 -8.03 -1.43 -10.65
CA VAL A 100 -9.26 -1.36 -11.43
C VAL A 100 -9.65 0.10 -11.70
N GLN A 101 -10.02 0.39 -12.96
CA GLN A 101 -10.66 1.67 -13.29
C GLN A 101 -12.17 1.51 -13.18
N SER A 102 -12.79 2.10 -12.18
CA SER A 102 -14.24 2.08 -12.01
C SER A 102 -14.72 3.19 -11.09
N ASP A 103 -16.05 3.36 -11.00
CA ASP A 103 -16.67 4.08 -9.90
C ASP A 103 -16.77 3.15 -8.69
N SER A 104 -16.59 3.70 -7.49
CA SER A 104 -16.64 2.95 -6.22
C SER A 104 -17.98 3.09 -5.49
N VAL A 105 -19.02 3.60 -6.16
CA VAL A 105 -20.39 3.83 -5.66
C VAL A 105 -21.43 3.08 -6.48
#